data_AF-A0A3D0CA52-F1
#
_entry.id   AF-A0A3D0CA52-F1
#
_cell.length_a   1.000
_cell.length_b   1.000
_cell.length_c   1.000
_cell.angle_alpha   90.00
_cell.angle_beta   90.00
_cell.angle_gamma   90.00
#
_symmetry.space_group_name_H-M   'P 1'
#
loop_
_entity.id
_entity.type
_entity.pdbx_description
1 polymer ?
#
loop_
_entity_poly.entity_id
_entity_poly.type
_entity_poly.pdbx_seq_one_letter_code
_entity_poly.pdbx_strand_id
1 'polypeptide(L)'
;MKLSLSTHLIPLVLCATLLGCDNEGTDRSTTVPTDPNVSISTELATALDERFLLQIKKTMDVIESQKLWQGYDYKSVPQYFIRRENGKPVTAFVINPQTTIDNAQQLGKNESQGLNVLQYEGSMNSANDKLKAGNDAYDYDFTIDGKGYYIQSYSQDDVDILDPIITSSFSLAVHEVFHAYQGKNFKNNPNYEQLAFNKFSQYPLNNELLSLQLMLMDTLKGFPVNAISQAEAKIALRKYYVIVHEMLKRDPTAHSGFQTGLIYKHGLGQELYEGSALYIDKMASRNVLEVAKDSKFIFQIPYEMDKVSNGYATLKAQKDVIDYFAFQVFYYTGANAIWLLSQTGYDLKQLEGGIYPYDAAKGYLKMSEVEEMNLLAEMKQSTQWTQAQAAALRYNSL
;
A
#
# COMPACT_ATOMS: atom_id res chain seq x y z
N MET A 1 7.18 -38.19 6.58
CA MET A 1 7.02 -39.39 5.74
C MET A 1 7.52 -39.04 4.34
N LYS A 2 8.51 -39.77 3.79
CA LYS A 2 9.15 -39.44 2.48
C LYS A 2 8.58 -40.31 1.37
N LEU A 3 8.20 -39.71 0.25
CA LEU A 3 7.98 -40.29 -1.08
C LEU A 3 8.37 -39.17 -2.07
N SER A 4 9.55 -39.16 -2.67
CA SER A 4 10.07 -40.04 -3.74
C SER A 4 9.49 -39.70 -5.11
N LEU A 5 10.27 -38.98 -5.93
CA LEU A 5 10.04 -38.84 -7.37
C LEU A 5 10.18 -40.21 -8.05
N SER A 6 9.42 -40.44 -9.12
CA SER A 6 9.83 -41.33 -10.20
C SER A 6 9.75 -40.60 -11.54
N THR A 7 10.88 -40.53 -12.23
CA THR A 7 11.03 -40.01 -13.59
C THR A 7 10.78 -41.12 -14.59
N HIS A 8 9.92 -40.88 -15.59
CA HIS A 8 9.94 -41.63 -16.84
C HIS A 8 9.94 -40.68 -18.04
N LEU A 9 10.81 -40.98 -19.01
CA LEU A 9 11.05 -40.24 -20.24
C LEU A 9 10.57 -41.06 -21.45
N ILE A 10 10.22 -40.36 -22.54
CA ILE A 10 10.32 -40.81 -23.95
C ILE A 10 9.28 -41.88 -24.38
N PRO A 11 8.78 -41.89 -25.65
CA PRO A 11 9.37 -41.29 -26.85
C PRO A 11 8.52 -40.30 -27.68
N LEU A 12 9.27 -39.51 -28.47
CA LEU A 12 8.82 -38.92 -29.74
C LEU A 12 8.31 -40.01 -30.71
N VAL A 13 7.24 -39.73 -31.45
CA VAL A 13 7.02 -40.33 -32.77
C VAL A 13 6.78 -39.20 -33.77
N LEU A 14 7.71 -39.09 -34.72
CA LEU A 14 7.63 -38.18 -35.85
C LEU A 14 7.15 -38.99 -37.07
N CYS A 15 6.02 -38.60 -37.68
CA CYS A 15 5.65 -39.10 -39.00
C CYS A 15 5.02 -37.96 -39.81
N ALA A 16 5.67 -37.61 -40.91
CA ALA A 16 5.18 -36.62 -41.87
C ALA A 16 4.75 -37.34 -43.17
N THR A 17 4.20 -36.55 -44.12
CA THR A 17 3.92 -36.89 -45.53
C THR A 17 2.68 -37.77 -45.81
N LEU A 18 1.86 -37.54 -46.85
CA LEU A 18 1.81 -36.47 -47.88
C LEU A 18 0.42 -36.45 -48.59
N LEU A 19 0.08 -35.27 -49.17
CA LEU A 19 -0.75 -35.02 -50.38
C LEU A 19 -2.29 -35.23 -50.39
N GLY A 20 -2.97 -34.21 -50.95
CA GLY A 20 -4.42 -34.18 -51.21
C GLY A 20 -4.92 -32.86 -51.82
N CYS A 21 -4.28 -32.38 -52.90
CA CYS A 21 -4.76 -31.32 -53.82
C CYS A 21 -6.09 -31.75 -54.53
N ASP A 22 -6.94 -30.90 -55.12
CA ASP A 22 -6.89 -29.45 -55.41
C ASP A 22 -8.30 -28.87 -55.72
N ASN A 23 -8.32 -27.53 -55.88
CA ASN A 23 -9.28 -26.70 -56.64
C ASN A 23 -10.72 -26.50 -56.09
N GLU A 24 -11.46 -25.42 -56.42
CA GLU A 24 -11.18 -24.17 -57.17
C GLU A 24 -12.07 -23.01 -56.63
N GLY A 25 -11.80 -21.74 -56.98
CA GLY A 25 -12.78 -20.65 -56.77
C GLY A 25 -12.21 -19.24 -56.54
N THR A 26 -11.97 -18.52 -57.63
CA THR A 26 -11.57 -17.09 -57.67
C THR A 26 -12.49 -16.14 -56.88
N ASP A 27 -11.90 -15.21 -56.13
CA ASP A 27 -11.93 -13.80 -56.57
C ASP A 27 -10.85 -12.92 -55.90
N ARG A 28 -10.16 -12.09 -56.71
CA ARG A 28 -9.19 -11.09 -56.23
C ARG A 28 -9.85 -9.71 -56.19
N SER A 29 -10.30 -9.28 -55.02
CA SER A 29 -10.57 -7.86 -54.76
C SER A 29 -9.35 -7.21 -54.10
N THR A 30 -8.50 -6.58 -54.91
CA THR A 30 -7.36 -5.77 -54.42
C THR A 30 -7.60 -4.28 -54.64
N THR A 31 -8.10 -3.61 -53.61
CA THR A 31 -7.97 -2.16 -53.27
C THR A 31 -8.79 -1.95 -51.98
N VAL A 32 -8.37 -1.21 -50.95
CA VAL A 32 -7.28 -0.23 -50.73
C VAL A 32 -6.66 -0.52 -49.34
N PRO A 33 -5.38 -0.21 -49.06
CA PRO A 33 -4.87 -0.26 -47.70
C PRO A 33 -5.66 0.69 -46.78
N THR A 34 -6.31 0.17 -45.74
CA THR A 34 -6.88 0.98 -44.68
C THR A 34 -5.76 1.76 -44.01
N ASP A 35 -5.98 3.06 -43.82
CA ASP A 35 -5.04 3.99 -43.21
C ASP A 35 -4.53 3.43 -41.87
N PRO A 36 -3.21 3.27 -41.63
CA PRO A 36 -2.67 2.66 -40.40
C PRO A 36 -2.92 3.48 -39.13
N ASN A 37 -3.65 4.60 -39.25
CA ASN A 37 -4.07 5.50 -38.18
C ASN A 37 -5.58 5.46 -37.86
N VAL A 38 -6.36 4.49 -38.37
CA VAL A 38 -7.70 4.25 -37.83
C VAL A 38 -7.57 3.78 -36.38
N SER A 39 -7.71 4.73 -35.46
CA SER A 39 -7.80 4.47 -34.02
C SER A 39 -9.00 3.54 -33.77
N ILE A 40 -8.73 2.27 -33.46
CA ILE A 40 -9.77 1.33 -33.08
C ILE A 40 -10.48 1.88 -31.84
N SER A 41 -11.78 2.10 -31.99
CA SER A 41 -12.71 2.49 -30.94
C SER A 41 -13.58 1.29 -30.62
N THR A 42 -13.84 1.06 -29.34
CA THR A 42 -14.66 -0.06 -28.84
C THR A 42 -15.55 0.42 -27.69
N GLU A 43 -16.49 -0.43 -27.27
CA GLU A 43 -17.46 -0.16 -26.20
C GLU A 43 -17.45 -1.35 -25.21
N LEU A 44 -16.26 -1.70 -24.69
CA LEU A 44 -16.07 -2.83 -23.77
C LEU A 44 -16.06 -2.38 -22.30
N ALA A 45 -15.78 -1.11 -22.04
CA ALA A 45 -15.75 -0.49 -20.73
C ALA A 45 -16.99 0.38 -20.51
N THR A 46 -17.48 0.42 -19.27
CA THR A 46 -18.49 1.41 -18.86
C THR A 46 -17.84 2.72 -18.40
N ALA A 47 -18.62 3.79 -18.24
CA ALA A 47 -18.15 5.04 -17.64
C ALA A 47 -17.59 4.87 -16.21
N LEU A 48 -17.94 3.80 -15.49
CA LEU A 48 -17.30 3.46 -14.21
C LEU A 48 -15.91 2.86 -14.42
N ASP A 49 -15.78 1.96 -15.39
CA ASP A 49 -14.51 1.31 -15.77
C ASP A 49 -13.52 2.34 -16.33
N GLU A 50 -13.96 3.24 -17.21
CA GLU A 50 -13.12 4.34 -17.73
C GLU A 50 -12.59 5.25 -16.61
N ARG A 51 -13.42 5.57 -15.61
CA ARG A 51 -13.01 6.38 -14.45
C ARG A 51 -11.97 5.64 -13.59
N PHE A 52 -12.16 4.34 -13.37
CA PHE A 52 -11.18 3.50 -12.68
C PHE A 52 -9.85 3.39 -13.45
N LEU A 53 -9.90 3.11 -14.75
CA LEU A 53 -8.71 3.08 -15.62
C LEU A 53 -7.99 4.44 -15.64
N LEU A 54 -8.72 5.55 -15.61
CA LEU A 54 -8.13 6.90 -15.51
C LEU A 54 -7.45 7.12 -14.16
N GLN A 55 -8.01 6.62 -13.06
CA GLN A 55 -7.37 6.66 -11.74
C GLN A 55 -6.08 5.84 -11.72
N ILE A 56 -6.08 4.62 -12.28
CA ILE A 56 -4.88 3.78 -12.44
C ILE A 56 -3.82 4.49 -13.30
N LYS A 57 -4.22 5.06 -14.45
CA LYS A 57 -3.32 5.81 -15.35
C LYS A 57 -2.65 6.99 -14.65
N LYS A 58 -3.44 7.82 -13.97
CA LYS A 58 -2.91 8.95 -13.17
C LYS A 58 -1.98 8.48 -12.06
N THR A 59 -2.27 7.35 -11.42
CA THR A 59 -1.43 6.75 -10.38
C THR A 59 -0.06 6.34 -10.93
N MET A 60 -0.03 5.65 -12.09
CA MET A 60 1.21 5.32 -12.80
C MET A 60 2.03 6.57 -13.13
N ASP A 61 1.38 7.61 -13.69
CA ASP A 61 2.03 8.87 -14.05
C ASP A 61 2.60 9.61 -12.83
N VAL A 62 1.88 9.63 -11.70
CA VAL A 62 2.33 10.28 -10.46
C VAL A 62 3.55 9.58 -9.87
N ILE A 63 3.56 8.24 -9.82
CA ILE A 63 4.69 7.46 -9.29
C ILE A 63 5.94 7.66 -10.16
N GLU A 64 5.77 7.61 -11.49
CA GLU A 64 6.86 7.80 -12.47
C GLU A 64 7.43 9.23 -12.44
N SER A 65 6.56 10.24 -12.45
CA SER A 65 6.95 11.66 -12.55
C SER A 65 7.45 12.26 -11.24
N GLN A 66 6.80 11.95 -10.11
CA GLN A 66 7.19 12.46 -8.78
C GLN A 66 8.26 11.59 -8.12
N LYS A 67 8.54 10.39 -8.66
CA LYS A 67 9.51 9.42 -8.14
C LYS A 67 9.30 9.12 -6.67
N LEU A 68 8.03 8.87 -6.28
CA LEU A 68 7.63 8.69 -4.89
C LEU A 68 8.52 7.69 -4.14
N TRP A 69 8.94 6.61 -4.83
CA TRP A 69 10.04 5.75 -4.39
C TRP A 69 11.03 5.47 -5.53
N GLN A 70 12.34 5.54 -5.26
CA GLN A 70 13.35 5.43 -6.31
C GLN A 70 13.52 3.99 -6.84
N GLY A 71 12.94 3.75 -8.03
CA GLY A 71 13.00 2.47 -8.72
C GLY A 71 11.80 1.57 -8.46
N TYR A 72 10.76 2.08 -7.80
CA TYR A 72 9.43 1.46 -7.85
C TYR A 72 8.77 1.79 -9.18
N ASP A 73 8.48 0.76 -9.96
CA ASP A 73 7.80 0.86 -11.26
C ASP A 73 6.44 0.15 -11.17
N TYR A 74 5.44 0.89 -10.71
CA TYR A 74 4.04 0.43 -10.70
C TYR A 74 3.46 0.25 -12.12
N LYS A 75 4.01 0.98 -13.09
CA LYS A 75 3.49 1.09 -14.47
C LYS A 75 3.71 -0.17 -15.28
N SER A 76 4.73 -0.98 -14.98
CA SER A 76 4.96 -2.28 -15.64
C SER A 76 4.29 -3.48 -14.95
N VAL A 77 3.60 -3.28 -13.82
CA VAL A 77 3.04 -4.40 -13.04
C VAL A 77 1.83 -5.01 -13.75
N PRO A 78 1.80 -6.34 -13.97
CA PRO A 78 0.66 -7.05 -14.53
C PRO A 78 -0.47 -7.16 -13.49
N GLN A 79 -1.65 -6.65 -13.85
CA GLN A 79 -2.79 -6.55 -12.94
C GLN A 79 -4.06 -7.08 -13.61
N TYR A 80 -4.91 -7.76 -12.86
CA TYR A 80 -6.20 -8.26 -13.34
C TYR A 80 -7.32 -7.85 -12.37
N PHE A 81 -8.09 -6.84 -12.78
CA PHE A 81 -9.11 -6.21 -11.95
C PHE A 81 -10.50 -6.76 -12.26
N ILE A 82 -11.27 -7.08 -11.22
CA ILE A 82 -12.61 -7.67 -11.34
C ILE A 82 -13.65 -6.65 -10.86
N ARG A 83 -14.49 -6.14 -11.77
CA ARG A 83 -15.61 -5.27 -11.38
C ARG A 83 -16.69 -6.10 -10.69
N ARG A 84 -17.13 -5.65 -9.52
CA ARG A 84 -18.24 -6.24 -8.77
C ARG A 84 -19.42 -5.29 -8.69
N GLU A 85 -20.61 -5.83 -8.96
CA GLU A 85 -21.90 -5.19 -8.66
C GLU A 85 -22.68 -6.09 -7.72
N ASN A 86 -23.20 -5.54 -6.61
CA ASN A 86 -23.95 -6.30 -5.60
C ASN A 86 -23.23 -7.58 -5.13
N GLY A 87 -21.90 -7.51 -4.99
CA GLY A 87 -21.04 -8.64 -4.57
C GLY A 87 -20.84 -9.74 -5.62
N LYS A 88 -21.27 -9.55 -6.88
CA LYS A 88 -21.08 -10.48 -8.00
C LYS A 88 -20.11 -9.89 -9.04
N PRO A 89 -19.19 -10.68 -9.60
CA PRO A 89 -18.35 -10.21 -10.70
C PRO A 89 -19.20 -9.99 -11.95
N VAL A 90 -18.99 -8.87 -12.65
CA VAL A 90 -19.76 -8.49 -13.86
C VAL A 90 -18.88 -8.27 -15.11
N THR A 91 -17.64 -7.86 -14.94
CA THR A 91 -16.62 -7.82 -16.00
C THR A 91 -15.22 -7.78 -15.37
N ALA A 92 -14.17 -7.98 -16.17
CA ALA A 92 -12.79 -7.92 -15.68
C ALA A 92 -11.79 -7.48 -16.75
N PHE A 93 -10.74 -6.79 -16.31
CA PHE A 93 -9.74 -6.14 -17.16
C PHE A 93 -8.32 -6.53 -16.76
N VAL A 94 -7.53 -7.01 -17.73
CA VAL A 94 -6.09 -7.24 -17.60
C VAL A 94 -5.36 -5.98 -18.04
N ILE A 95 -4.61 -5.36 -17.13
CA ILE A 95 -3.70 -4.25 -17.40
C ILE A 95 -2.27 -4.81 -17.47
N ASN A 96 -1.50 -4.39 -18.48
CA ASN A 96 -0.16 -4.92 -18.77
C ASN A 96 -0.13 -6.45 -18.96
N PRO A 97 -0.88 -7.00 -19.95
CA PRO A 97 -0.83 -8.43 -20.27
C PRO A 97 0.59 -8.90 -20.58
N GLN A 98 1.00 -10.01 -19.97
CA GLN A 98 2.32 -10.63 -20.15
C GLN A 98 2.40 -11.61 -21.35
N THR A 99 1.26 -11.96 -21.91
CA THR A 99 1.06 -12.89 -23.04
C THR A 99 -0.13 -12.44 -23.87
N THR A 100 -0.27 -12.97 -25.08
CA THR A 100 -1.58 -13.01 -25.75
C THR A 100 -2.48 -13.97 -24.99
N ILE A 101 -3.66 -13.51 -24.57
CA ILE A 101 -4.63 -14.28 -23.77
C ILE A 101 -5.81 -14.65 -24.68
N ASP A 102 -6.14 -15.93 -24.77
CA ASP A 102 -7.23 -16.41 -25.63
C ASP A 102 -8.59 -15.87 -25.16
N ASN A 103 -9.41 -15.41 -26.10
CA ASN A 103 -10.71 -14.77 -25.89
C ASN A 103 -10.68 -13.43 -25.11
N ALA A 104 -9.50 -12.84 -24.91
CA ALA A 104 -9.39 -11.47 -24.42
C ALA A 104 -9.57 -10.45 -25.56
N GLN A 105 -10.24 -9.32 -25.29
CA GLN A 105 -10.50 -8.25 -26.26
C GLN A 105 -9.74 -6.98 -25.90
N GLN A 106 -8.98 -6.43 -26.85
CA GLN A 106 -8.22 -5.19 -26.66
C GLN A 106 -9.16 -3.99 -26.53
N LEU A 107 -9.03 -3.21 -25.46
CA LEU A 107 -9.74 -1.93 -25.31
C LEU A 107 -9.20 -0.90 -26.32
N GLY A 108 -10.11 -0.16 -26.93
CA GLY A 108 -9.87 0.91 -27.87
C GLY A 108 -9.28 2.15 -27.22
N LYS A 109 -8.76 3.07 -28.04
CA LYS A 109 -8.09 4.29 -27.52
C LYS A 109 -9.04 5.28 -26.84
N ASN A 110 -10.35 5.16 -27.09
CA ASN A 110 -11.40 5.97 -26.47
C ASN A 110 -11.59 5.64 -24.99
N GLU A 111 -11.54 4.35 -24.62
CA GLU A 111 -11.89 3.87 -23.29
C GLU A 111 -10.68 3.47 -22.42
N SER A 112 -9.58 3.01 -23.05
CA SER A 112 -8.36 2.52 -22.37
C SER A 112 -7.55 3.58 -21.60
N GLN A 113 -7.86 4.87 -21.72
CA GLN A 113 -7.10 5.97 -21.11
C GLN A 113 -5.59 5.97 -21.45
N GLY A 114 -5.22 5.35 -22.57
CA GLY A 114 -3.82 5.17 -23.00
C GLY A 114 -3.05 4.08 -22.26
N LEU A 115 -3.74 3.21 -21.51
CA LEU A 115 -3.18 2.00 -20.91
C LEU A 115 -3.21 0.81 -21.89
N ASN A 116 -2.33 -0.17 -21.68
CA ASN A 116 -2.42 -1.46 -22.37
C ASN A 116 -3.40 -2.38 -21.60
N VAL A 117 -4.67 -2.41 -22.03
CA VAL A 117 -5.76 -3.10 -21.32
C VAL A 117 -6.50 -4.06 -22.24
N LEU A 118 -6.77 -5.27 -21.74
CA LEU A 118 -7.68 -6.24 -22.35
C LEU A 118 -8.90 -6.46 -21.44
N GLN A 119 -10.11 -6.50 -21.99
CA GLN A 119 -11.24 -7.12 -21.32
C GLN A 119 -11.04 -8.64 -21.39
N TYR A 120 -11.10 -9.32 -20.25
CA TYR A 120 -10.92 -10.77 -20.19
C TYR A 120 -11.76 -11.38 -19.07
N GLU A 121 -12.85 -12.04 -19.43
CA GLU A 121 -13.80 -12.60 -18.47
C GLU A 121 -13.60 -14.12 -18.24
N GLY A 122 -12.75 -14.77 -19.04
CA GLY A 122 -12.55 -16.23 -19.02
C GLY A 122 -12.07 -16.80 -17.68
N SER A 123 -11.34 -16.01 -16.88
CA SER A 123 -10.89 -16.37 -15.53
C SER A 123 -11.55 -15.51 -14.43
N MET A 124 -12.59 -14.75 -14.74
CA MET A 124 -13.16 -13.76 -13.83
C MET A 124 -13.79 -14.40 -12.59
N ASN A 125 -14.56 -15.48 -12.78
CA ASN A 125 -15.20 -16.18 -11.67
C ASN A 125 -14.17 -16.86 -10.75
N SER A 126 -13.15 -17.52 -11.32
CA SER A 126 -12.09 -18.16 -10.53
C SER A 126 -11.20 -17.16 -9.78
N ALA A 127 -10.91 -15.99 -10.37
CA ALA A 127 -10.25 -14.91 -9.65
C ALA A 127 -11.12 -14.37 -8.50
N ASN A 128 -12.39 -14.08 -8.76
CA ASN A 128 -13.34 -13.64 -7.75
C ASN A 128 -13.50 -14.65 -6.59
N ASP A 129 -13.55 -15.95 -6.89
CA ASP A 129 -13.70 -17.00 -5.89
C ASP A 129 -12.43 -17.15 -5.04
N LYS A 130 -11.25 -16.98 -5.65
CA LYS A 130 -9.98 -16.90 -4.91
C LYS A 130 -9.93 -15.69 -3.99
N LEU A 131 -10.38 -14.50 -4.43
CA LEU A 131 -10.51 -13.33 -3.55
C LEU A 131 -11.42 -13.66 -2.35
N LYS A 132 -12.61 -14.21 -2.58
CA LYS A 132 -13.59 -14.57 -1.55
C LYS A 132 -13.10 -15.64 -0.56
N ALA A 133 -12.16 -16.49 -0.96
CA ALA A 133 -11.51 -17.45 -0.08
C ALA A 133 -10.41 -16.84 0.80
N GLY A 134 -9.92 -15.64 0.45
CA GLY A 134 -8.91 -14.88 1.18
C GLY A 134 -9.48 -13.68 1.93
N ASN A 135 -8.97 -12.49 1.62
CA ASN A 135 -9.37 -11.21 2.24
C ASN A 135 -10.57 -10.52 1.54
N ASP A 136 -11.13 -11.13 0.49
CA ASP A 136 -12.17 -10.62 -0.40
C ASP A 136 -11.86 -9.32 -1.18
N ALA A 137 -10.62 -8.84 -1.13
CA ALA A 137 -10.17 -7.62 -1.80
C ALA A 137 -9.11 -7.87 -2.88
N TYR A 138 -7.98 -8.51 -2.55
CA TYR A 138 -6.81 -8.70 -3.42
C TYR A 138 -6.06 -10.02 -3.21
N ASP A 139 -5.20 -10.39 -4.17
CA ASP A 139 -4.20 -11.47 -4.06
C ASP A 139 -3.02 -11.27 -5.04
N TYR A 140 -1.85 -11.83 -4.72
CA TYR A 140 -0.59 -11.66 -5.47
C TYR A 140 -0.25 -12.82 -6.43
N ASP A 141 -0.83 -13.99 -6.18
CA ASP A 141 -0.46 -15.28 -6.77
C ASP A 141 -1.58 -15.81 -7.69
N PHE A 142 -2.22 -14.94 -8.47
CA PHE A 142 -3.14 -15.38 -9.53
C PHE A 142 -2.39 -15.62 -10.83
N THR A 143 -2.79 -16.65 -11.59
CA THR A 143 -2.13 -16.97 -12.86
C THR A 143 -3.08 -17.03 -14.03
N ILE A 144 -2.76 -16.31 -15.11
CA ILE A 144 -3.37 -16.45 -16.43
C ILE A 144 -2.27 -16.94 -17.37
N ASP A 145 -2.50 -18.03 -18.11
CA ASP A 145 -1.53 -18.66 -19.02
C ASP A 145 -0.14 -18.93 -18.40
N GLY A 146 -0.12 -19.29 -17.11
CA GLY A 146 1.10 -19.54 -16.34
C GLY A 146 1.93 -18.27 -16.02
N LYS A 147 1.35 -17.08 -16.21
CA LYS A 147 1.93 -15.78 -15.86
C LYS A 147 1.25 -15.20 -14.63
N GLY A 148 2.05 -14.62 -13.72
CA GLY A 148 1.56 -14.06 -12.46
C GLY A 148 0.94 -12.68 -12.66
N TYR A 149 -0.23 -12.46 -12.04
CA TYR A 149 -0.94 -11.19 -12.00
C TYR A 149 -1.33 -10.88 -10.55
N TYR A 150 -1.15 -9.62 -10.16
CA TYR A 150 -1.88 -9.07 -9.02
C TYR A 150 -3.36 -9.03 -9.37
N ILE A 151 -4.24 -9.53 -8.50
CA ILE A 151 -5.69 -9.42 -8.66
C ILE A 151 -6.30 -8.55 -7.57
N GLN A 152 -7.31 -7.77 -7.92
CA GLN A 152 -8.13 -7.03 -6.97
C GLN A 152 -9.56 -6.87 -7.52
N SER A 153 -10.56 -6.84 -6.64
CA SER A 153 -11.90 -6.39 -7.03
C SER A 153 -12.06 -4.87 -6.90
N TYR A 154 -12.98 -4.29 -7.66
CA TYR A 154 -13.44 -2.91 -7.48
C TYR A 154 -14.96 -2.81 -7.68
N SER A 155 -15.60 -1.87 -6.98
CA SER A 155 -17.02 -1.54 -7.12
C SER A 155 -17.20 -0.05 -7.41
N GLN A 156 -18.46 0.41 -7.51
CA GLN A 156 -18.75 1.83 -7.68
C GLN A 156 -18.26 2.68 -6.49
N ASP A 157 -18.47 2.20 -5.27
CA ASP A 157 -18.16 2.94 -4.04
C ASP A 157 -16.64 3.11 -3.83
N ASP A 158 -15.84 2.20 -4.40
CA ASP A 158 -14.36 2.23 -4.33
C ASP A 158 -13.71 3.11 -5.41
N VAL A 159 -14.52 3.64 -6.35
CA VAL A 159 -14.08 4.49 -7.48
C VAL A 159 -14.66 5.90 -7.37
N ASP A 160 -15.94 6.01 -7.05
CA ASP A 160 -16.67 7.28 -6.87
C ASP A 160 -16.51 7.82 -5.44
N ILE A 161 -15.24 8.03 -5.05
CA ILE A 161 -14.85 8.45 -3.70
C ILE A 161 -15.32 9.88 -3.40
N LEU A 162 -16.20 10.00 -2.40
CA LEU A 162 -16.73 11.28 -1.91
C LEU A 162 -16.08 11.76 -0.60
N ASP A 163 -15.47 10.86 0.18
CA ASP A 163 -14.81 11.15 1.46
C ASP A 163 -13.34 10.66 1.41
N PRO A 164 -12.33 11.50 1.72
CA PRO A 164 -10.92 11.12 1.68
C PRO A 164 -10.47 10.10 2.75
N ILE A 165 -11.37 9.70 3.67
CA ILE A 165 -11.15 8.59 4.62
C ILE A 165 -11.38 7.23 3.94
N ILE A 166 -12.19 7.18 2.88
CA ILE A 166 -12.46 5.94 2.14
C ILE A 166 -11.24 5.57 1.29
N THR A 167 -10.77 4.33 1.42
CA THR A 167 -9.67 3.81 0.60
C THR A 167 -10.21 3.47 -0.79
N SER A 168 -9.66 4.10 -1.83
CA SER A 168 -10.05 3.81 -3.21
C SER A 168 -9.44 2.51 -3.72
N SER A 169 -10.06 1.91 -4.73
CA SER A 169 -9.53 0.71 -5.37
C SER A 169 -8.15 0.91 -5.98
N PHE A 170 -7.84 2.08 -6.56
CA PHE A 170 -6.48 2.34 -7.07
C PHE A 170 -5.46 2.56 -5.93
N SER A 171 -5.89 3.11 -4.80
CA SER A 171 -5.04 3.37 -3.63
C SER A 171 -4.65 2.06 -2.96
N LEU A 172 -5.58 1.11 -2.84
CA LEU A 172 -5.28 -0.25 -2.39
C LEU A 172 -4.34 -0.97 -3.36
N ALA A 173 -4.59 -0.88 -4.67
CA ALA A 173 -3.75 -1.53 -5.67
C ALA A 173 -2.29 -1.06 -5.61
N VAL A 174 -2.04 0.24 -5.48
CA VAL A 174 -0.66 0.76 -5.35
C VAL A 174 -0.01 0.39 -4.00
N HIS A 175 -0.78 0.34 -2.92
CA HIS A 175 -0.31 -0.08 -1.59
C HIS A 175 0.19 -1.53 -1.62
N GLU A 176 -0.67 -2.45 -2.07
CA GLU A 176 -0.39 -3.88 -2.11
C GLU A 176 0.73 -4.20 -3.12
N VAL A 177 0.67 -3.65 -4.33
CA VAL A 177 1.75 -3.81 -5.31
C VAL A 177 3.10 -3.26 -4.80
N PHE A 178 3.09 -2.28 -3.88
CA PHE A 178 4.31 -1.83 -3.21
C PHE A 178 4.86 -2.85 -2.19
N HIS A 179 4.04 -3.66 -1.51
CA HIS A 179 4.54 -4.78 -0.71
C HIS A 179 5.24 -5.85 -1.57
N ALA A 180 4.75 -6.13 -2.78
CA ALA A 180 5.46 -6.98 -3.73
C ALA A 180 6.83 -6.39 -4.15
N TYR A 181 6.92 -5.07 -4.27
CA TYR A 181 8.20 -4.37 -4.46
C TYR A 181 9.10 -4.48 -3.22
N GLN A 182 8.57 -4.29 -2.01
CA GLN A 182 9.32 -4.45 -0.75
C GLN A 182 9.90 -5.86 -0.63
N GLY A 183 9.08 -6.91 -0.79
CA GLY A 183 9.51 -8.31 -0.66
C GLY A 183 10.64 -8.72 -1.63
N LYS A 184 10.80 -7.99 -2.75
CA LYS A 184 11.88 -8.20 -3.71
C LYS A 184 13.14 -7.35 -3.44
N ASN A 185 12.99 -6.13 -2.93
CA ASN A 185 14.07 -5.13 -2.89
C ASN A 185 14.55 -4.76 -1.48
N PHE A 186 13.69 -4.90 -0.46
CA PHE A 186 14.03 -4.57 0.92
C PHE A 186 14.78 -5.74 1.57
N LYS A 187 15.84 -5.43 2.30
CA LYS A 187 16.49 -6.37 3.20
C LYS A 187 15.71 -6.44 4.51
N ASN A 188 15.56 -7.63 5.07
CA ASN A 188 14.99 -7.80 6.40
C ASN A 188 15.97 -7.25 7.44
N ASN A 189 15.48 -6.38 8.35
CA ASN A 189 16.23 -6.02 9.55
C ASN A 189 16.46 -7.30 10.38
N PRO A 190 17.68 -7.56 10.90
CA PRO A 190 17.96 -8.80 11.64
C PRO A 190 17.16 -8.96 12.93
N ASN A 191 16.57 -7.88 13.47
CA ASN A 191 15.73 -7.92 14.66
C ASN A 191 14.23 -7.94 14.34
N TYR A 192 13.82 -7.85 13.08
CA TYR A 192 12.40 -7.76 12.70
C TYR A 192 11.58 -8.95 13.22
N GLU A 193 10.47 -8.65 13.88
CA GLU A 193 9.46 -9.64 14.28
C GLU A 193 8.09 -8.98 14.22
N GLN A 194 7.20 -9.47 13.36
CA GLN A 194 5.79 -9.11 13.39
C GLN A 194 5.06 -9.97 14.42
N LEU A 195 4.37 -9.32 15.36
CA LEU A 195 3.42 -10.00 16.23
C LEU A 195 2.24 -10.54 15.40
N ALA A 196 1.92 -11.82 15.63
CA ALA A 196 0.68 -12.40 15.10
C ALA A 196 -0.55 -11.63 15.65
N PHE A 197 -1.60 -11.50 14.85
CA PHE A 197 -2.78 -10.68 15.20
C PHE A 197 -3.48 -11.10 16.50
N ASN A 198 -3.38 -12.38 16.90
CA ASN A 198 -3.88 -12.89 18.17
C ASN A 198 -2.94 -12.66 19.38
N LYS A 199 -1.82 -11.95 19.18
CA LYS A 199 -0.79 -11.65 20.19
C LYS A 199 -0.57 -10.14 20.42
N PHE A 200 -1.39 -9.26 19.85
CA PHE A 200 -1.23 -7.81 20.04
C PHE A 200 -1.26 -7.36 21.50
N SER A 201 -1.93 -8.11 22.40
CA SER A 201 -1.87 -7.88 23.86
C SER A 201 -0.49 -8.10 24.50
N GLN A 202 0.50 -8.63 23.76
CA GLN A 202 1.89 -8.74 24.18
C GLN A 202 2.68 -7.46 23.91
N TYR A 203 2.18 -6.57 23.04
CA TYR A 203 2.82 -5.29 22.75
C TYR A 203 2.70 -4.35 23.97
N PRO A 204 3.78 -3.65 24.38
CA PRO A 204 3.78 -2.93 25.64
C PRO A 204 3.01 -1.61 25.58
N LEU A 205 1.79 -1.59 26.12
CA LEU A 205 0.88 -0.43 26.16
C LEU A 205 0.51 -0.01 27.60
N ASN A 206 1.52 0.35 28.40
CA ASN A 206 1.26 1.02 29.69
C ASN A 206 0.88 2.50 29.48
N ASN A 207 0.36 3.16 30.52
CA ASN A 207 -0.10 4.56 30.46
C ASN A 207 0.96 5.52 29.87
N GLU A 208 2.23 5.37 30.21
CA GLU A 208 3.30 6.26 29.72
C GLU A 208 3.60 6.01 28.23
N LEU A 209 3.68 4.74 27.80
CA LEU A 209 3.90 4.37 26.40
C LEU A 209 2.72 4.78 25.50
N LEU A 210 1.48 4.60 25.98
CA LEU A 210 0.29 5.06 25.28
C LEU A 210 0.23 6.60 25.21
N SER A 211 0.62 7.31 26.28
CA SER A 211 0.75 8.77 26.26
C SER A 211 1.79 9.26 25.24
N LEU A 212 2.92 8.55 25.10
CA LEU A 212 3.94 8.85 24.11
C LEU A 212 3.43 8.62 22.68
N GLN A 213 2.74 7.51 22.41
CA GLN A 213 2.12 7.27 21.10
C GLN A 213 1.04 8.32 20.76
N LEU A 214 0.21 8.70 21.72
CA LEU A 214 -0.81 9.73 21.53
C LEU A 214 -0.20 11.12 21.24
N MET A 215 0.85 11.51 21.98
CA MET A 215 1.60 12.74 21.70
C MET A 215 2.32 12.68 20.35
N LEU A 216 2.80 11.50 19.93
CA LEU A 216 3.39 11.29 18.60
C LEU A 216 2.36 11.50 17.49
N MET A 217 1.19 10.87 17.61
CA MET A 217 0.09 11.06 16.65
C MET A 217 -0.34 12.53 16.57
N ASP A 218 -0.49 13.21 17.70
CA ASP A 218 -0.89 14.63 17.74
C ASP A 218 0.17 15.57 17.15
N THR A 219 1.45 15.23 17.34
CA THR A 219 2.59 15.93 16.71
C THR A 219 2.57 15.77 15.18
N LEU A 220 2.10 14.63 14.68
CA LEU A 220 2.19 14.26 13.26
C LEU A 220 0.88 14.47 12.46
N LYS A 221 -0.28 14.63 13.12
CA LYS A 221 -1.59 14.71 12.46
C LYS A 221 -1.75 15.80 11.40
N GLY A 222 -0.90 16.83 11.42
CA GLY A 222 -0.93 17.92 10.45
C GLY A 222 -0.40 17.54 9.06
N PHE A 223 0.28 16.39 8.91
CA PHE A 223 1.04 16.03 7.72
C PHE A 223 0.35 14.95 6.84
N PRO A 224 0.62 14.93 5.51
CA PRO A 224 1.52 15.82 4.80
C PRO A 224 0.90 17.20 4.50
N VAL A 225 1.74 18.17 4.14
CA VAL A 225 1.33 19.51 3.67
C VAL A 225 2.03 19.84 2.35
N ASN A 226 1.40 20.65 1.49
CA ASN A 226 1.90 20.91 0.14
C ASN A 226 3.20 21.72 0.08
N ALA A 227 3.47 22.53 1.11
CA ALA A 227 4.66 23.39 1.18
C ALA A 227 5.21 23.44 2.61
N ILE A 228 6.08 22.50 2.94
CA ILE A 228 6.91 22.54 4.16
C ILE A 228 8.34 22.92 3.77
N SER A 229 9.01 23.75 4.58
CA SER A 229 10.45 23.94 4.41
C SER A 229 11.24 22.74 4.95
N GLN A 230 12.45 22.50 4.42
CA GLN A 230 13.34 21.46 4.97
C GLN A 230 13.65 21.68 6.46
N ALA A 231 13.64 22.94 6.93
CA ALA A 231 13.86 23.29 8.33
C ALA A 231 12.67 22.87 9.22
N GLU A 232 11.43 23.14 8.80
CA GLU A 232 10.22 22.71 9.51
C GLU A 232 10.08 21.18 9.51
N ALA A 233 10.35 20.54 8.37
CA ALA A 233 10.40 19.08 8.27
C ALA A 233 11.44 18.49 9.23
N LYS A 234 12.63 19.10 9.33
CA LYS A 234 13.66 18.68 10.29
C LYS A 234 13.22 18.88 11.73
N ILE A 235 12.52 19.96 12.06
CA ILE A 235 11.97 20.19 13.42
C ILE A 235 10.93 19.12 13.77
N ALA A 236 10.01 18.78 12.85
CA ALA A 236 9.03 17.72 13.06
C ALA A 236 9.70 16.34 13.17
N LEU A 237 10.71 16.05 12.34
CA LEU A 237 11.48 14.80 12.41
C LEU A 237 12.24 14.65 13.74
N ARG A 238 12.77 15.74 14.32
CA ARG A 238 13.36 15.73 15.67
C ARG A 238 12.34 15.33 16.72
N LYS A 239 11.11 15.84 16.63
CA LYS A 239 10.02 15.48 17.56
C LYS A 239 9.63 14.01 17.43
N TYR A 240 9.44 13.49 16.21
CA TYR A 240 9.26 12.05 15.96
C TYR A 240 10.37 11.24 16.62
N TYR A 241 11.63 11.58 16.33
CA TYR A 241 12.80 10.85 16.84
C TYR A 241 12.86 10.80 18.37
N VAL A 242 12.70 11.92 19.08
CA VAL A 242 12.82 11.91 20.56
C VAL A 242 11.67 11.18 21.25
N ILE A 243 10.45 11.22 20.71
CA ILE A 243 9.32 10.48 21.29
C ILE A 243 9.52 8.97 21.12
N VAL A 244 9.85 8.53 19.90
CA VAL A 244 10.14 7.12 19.61
C VAL A 244 11.35 6.65 20.41
N HIS A 245 12.39 7.49 20.56
CA HIS A 245 13.55 7.13 21.38
C HIS A 245 13.20 6.96 22.87
N GLU A 246 12.31 7.79 23.42
CA GLU A 246 11.81 7.65 24.78
C GLU A 246 10.93 6.40 24.94
N MET A 247 10.10 6.06 23.94
CA MET A 247 9.35 4.80 23.93
C MET A 247 10.30 3.59 23.98
N LEU A 248 11.33 3.58 23.13
CA LEU A 248 12.36 2.54 23.08
C LEU A 248 13.16 2.41 24.40
N LYS A 249 13.44 3.53 25.08
CA LYS A 249 14.08 3.55 26.42
C LYS A 249 13.16 2.96 27.51
N ARG A 250 11.85 2.94 27.29
CA ARG A 250 10.82 2.49 28.23
C ARG A 250 10.21 1.13 27.90
N ASP A 251 10.67 0.46 26.85
CA ASP A 251 10.16 -0.85 26.43
C ASP A 251 10.47 -1.92 27.51
N PRO A 252 9.47 -2.45 28.23
CA PRO A 252 9.68 -3.46 29.27
C PRO A 252 10.02 -4.85 28.71
N THR A 253 9.88 -5.04 27.39
CA THR A 253 10.19 -6.30 26.69
C THR A 253 11.62 -6.34 26.15
N ALA A 254 12.36 -5.22 26.25
CA ALA A 254 13.78 -5.19 25.95
C ALA A 254 14.60 -5.82 27.09
N HIS A 255 15.56 -6.69 26.75
CA HIS A 255 16.37 -7.42 27.72
C HIS A 255 17.89 -7.24 27.52
N SER A 256 18.33 -6.86 26.32
CA SER A 256 19.76 -6.64 25.99
C SER A 256 19.93 -5.46 25.03
N GLY A 257 19.41 -4.30 25.42
CA GLY A 257 19.33 -3.09 24.58
C GLY A 257 17.98 -2.96 23.86
N PHE A 258 17.60 -1.74 23.49
CA PHE A 258 16.26 -1.42 22.98
C PHE A 258 15.89 -2.20 21.71
N GLN A 259 16.88 -2.61 20.91
CA GLN A 259 16.67 -3.40 19.68
C GLN A 259 16.07 -4.79 19.94
N THR A 260 16.10 -5.26 21.19
CA THR A 260 15.52 -6.55 21.59
C THR A 260 14.04 -6.48 21.96
N GLY A 261 13.49 -5.28 22.18
CA GLY A 261 12.10 -5.08 22.60
C GLY A 261 11.11 -4.99 21.43
N LEU A 262 9.84 -5.31 21.70
CA LEU A 262 8.77 -5.33 20.71
C LEU A 262 8.48 -3.98 20.07
N ILE A 263 8.75 -2.85 20.74
CA ILE A 263 8.62 -1.52 20.11
C ILE A 263 9.59 -1.40 18.93
N TYR A 264 10.83 -1.88 19.08
CA TYR A 264 11.82 -1.89 17.99
C TYR A 264 11.50 -2.97 16.95
N LYS A 265 11.26 -4.21 17.39
CA LYS A 265 11.17 -5.38 16.50
C LYS A 265 9.89 -5.42 15.68
N HIS A 266 8.76 -5.08 16.32
CA HIS A 266 7.43 -5.06 15.72
C HIS A 266 7.06 -3.65 15.28
N GLY A 267 7.00 -2.69 16.22
CA GLY A 267 6.49 -1.34 15.95
C GLY A 267 7.22 -0.63 14.81
N LEU A 268 8.55 -0.50 14.91
CA LEU A 268 9.36 0.11 13.84
C LEU A 268 9.43 -0.72 12.55
N GLY A 269 9.22 -2.04 12.66
CA GLY A 269 9.04 -2.93 11.52
C GLY A 269 7.79 -2.56 10.72
N GLN A 270 6.65 -2.41 11.40
CA GLN A 270 5.40 -1.96 10.79
C GLN A 270 5.51 -0.52 10.26
N GLU A 271 6.22 0.38 10.95
CA GLU A 271 6.50 1.73 10.42
C GLU A 271 7.31 1.71 9.12
N LEU A 272 8.18 0.72 8.92
CA LEU A 272 8.89 0.54 7.66
C LEU A 272 7.99 -0.07 6.58
N TYR A 273 7.40 -1.23 6.80
CA TYR A 273 6.68 -1.97 5.75
C TYR A 273 5.30 -1.34 5.45
N GLU A 274 4.40 -1.31 6.43
CA GLU A 274 3.06 -0.73 6.28
C GLU A 274 3.12 0.80 6.09
N GLY A 275 4.02 1.47 6.83
CA GLY A 275 4.21 2.91 6.72
C GLY A 275 4.77 3.36 5.36
N SER A 276 5.65 2.59 4.71
CA SER A 276 6.12 2.94 3.36
C SER A 276 5.07 2.64 2.28
N ALA A 277 4.22 1.63 2.45
CA ALA A 277 3.08 1.39 1.58
C ALA A 277 2.02 2.52 1.68
N LEU A 278 1.63 2.91 2.91
CA LEU A 278 0.74 4.05 3.14
C LEU A 278 1.34 5.39 2.64
N TYR A 279 2.66 5.56 2.72
CA TYR A 279 3.32 6.72 2.13
C TYR A 279 3.07 6.83 0.62
N ILE A 280 3.21 5.73 -0.12
CA ILE A 280 2.96 5.73 -1.57
C ILE A 280 1.48 5.93 -1.88
N ASP A 281 0.59 5.24 -1.18
CA ASP A 281 -0.85 5.32 -1.44
C ASP A 281 -1.43 6.73 -1.20
N LYS A 282 -0.97 7.41 -0.14
CA LYS A 282 -1.51 8.71 0.24
C LYS A 282 -0.98 9.80 -0.68
N MET A 283 0.30 9.71 -1.04
CA MET A 283 0.92 10.65 -1.98
C MET A 283 0.37 10.46 -3.40
N ALA A 284 0.07 9.23 -3.83
CA ALA A 284 -0.70 8.99 -5.05
C ALA A 284 -2.11 9.59 -4.97
N SER A 285 -2.87 9.25 -3.92
CA SER A 285 -4.26 9.68 -3.73
C SER A 285 -4.42 11.21 -3.73
N ARG A 286 -3.51 11.95 -3.08
CA ARG A 286 -3.48 13.43 -3.08
C ARG A 286 -3.35 14.05 -4.47
N ASN A 287 -2.80 13.33 -5.44
CA ASN A 287 -2.63 13.81 -6.82
C ASN A 287 -3.71 13.27 -7.78
N VAL A 288 -4.35 12.15 -7.44
CA VAL A 288 -5.34 11.47 -8.30
C VAL A 288 -6.77 11.91 -8.01
N LEU A 289 -7.10 12.15 -6.73
CA LEU A 289 -8.44 12.50 -6.23
C LEU A 289 -8.49 13.92 -5.67
N GLU A 290 -9.36 14.77 -6.22
CA GLU A 290 -9.59 16.14 -5.74
C GLU A 290 -10.04 16.18 -4.27
N VAL A 291 -10.91 15.25 -3.85
CA VAL A 291 -11.36 15.11 -2.46
C VAL A 291 -10.22 14.78 -1.49
N ALA A 292 -9.14 14.15 -1.98
CA ALA A 292 -8.01 13.73 -1.17
C ALA A 292 -6.81 14.69 -1.23
N LYS A 293 -6.86 15.78 -2.01
CA LYS A 293 -5.70 16.66 -2.26
C LYS A 293 -5.00 17.19 -1.00
N ASP A 294 -5.75 17.40 0.08
CA ASP A 294 -5.23 17.89 1.37
C ASP A 294 -5.22 16.84 2.48
N SER A 295 -5.62 15.60 2.17
CA SER A 295 -5.72 14.46 3.10
C SER A 295 -4.45 14.21 3.91
N LYS A 296 -4.64 13.94 5.21
CA LYS A 296 -3.56 13.66 6.15
C LYS A 296 -3.28 12.16 6.23
N PHE A 297 -2.10 11.79 6.74
CA PHE A 297 -1.84 10.39 7.09
C PHE A 297 -2.73 9.95 8.25
N ILE A 298 -2.75 10.72 9.34
CA ILE A 298 -3.63 10.50 10.49
C ILE A 298 -4.92 11.28 10.26
N PHE A 299 -6.05 10.58 10.13
CA PHE A 299 -7.38 11.20 10.00
C PHE A 299 -8.15 11.25 11.34
N GLN A 300 -7.71 10.47 12.33
CA GLN A 300 -8.29 10.46 13.67
C GLN A 300 -7.87 11.69 14.48
N ILE A 301 -8.74 12.15 15.39
CA ILE A 301 -8.37 13.11 16.43
C ILE A 301 -7.77 12.30 17.59
N PRO A 302 -6.44 12.33 17.85
CA PRO A 302 -5.80 11.29 18.67
C PRO A 302 -6.33 11.22 20.11
N TYR A 303 -6.72 12.35 20.69
CA TYR A 303 -7.23 12.42 22.06
C TYR A 303 -8.75 12.20 22.19
N GLU A 304 -9.46 11.92 21.08
CA GLU A 304 -10.93 11.80 21.02
C GLU A 304 -11.41 10.55 20.24
N MET A 305 -10.53 9.56 20.05
CA MET A 305 -10.83 8.30 19.35
C MET A 305 -11.87 7.42 20.07
N ASP A 306 -12.11 7.68 21.36
CA ASP A 306 -13.18 7.12 22.21
C ASP A 306 -14.55 7.77 21.95
N LYS A 307 -14.60 8.89 21.21
CA LYS A 307 -15.83 9.62 20.90
C LYS A 307 -16.33 9.27 19.50
N VAL A 308 -17.65 9.38 19.31
CA VAL A 308 -18.26 9.22 17.99
C VAL A 308 -17.88 10.40 17.10
N SER A 309 -17.20 10.11 16.00
CA SER A 309 -16.87 11.04 14.91
C SER A 309 -17.25 10.38 13.58
N ASN A 310 -17.83 11.14 12.65
CA ASN A 310 -18.35 10.61 11.37
C ASN A 310 -19.26 9.36 11.52
N GLY A 311 -20.04 9.30 12.62
CA GLY A 311 -20.98 8.20 12.91
C GLY A 311 -20.38 6.97 13.60
N TYR A 312 -19.07 6.91 13.86
CA TYR A 312 -18.39 5.79 14.49
C TYR A 312 -17.39 6.24 15.58
N ALA A 313 -17.12 5.41 16.59
CA ALA A 313 -16.05 5.65 17.57
C ALA A 313 -14.95 4.61 17.34
N THR A 314 -13.71 5.03 17.08
CA THR A 314 -12.59 4.14 16.73
C THR A 314 -12.27 3.16 17.85
N LEU A 315 -12.34 3.61 19.11
CA LEU A 315 -12.05 2.82 20.30
C LEU A 315 -13.32 2.68 21.15
N LYS A 316 -13.80 1.45 21.36
CA LYS A 316 -15.03 1.17 22.12
C LYS A 316 -14.79 0.26 23.32
N ALA A 317 -13.74 -0.56 23.28
CA ALA A 317 -13.28 -1.45 24.35
C ALA A 317 -11.75 -1.55 24.36
N GLN A 318 -11.14 -2.04 25.45
CA GLN A 318 -9.69 -2.26 25.55
C GLN A 318 -9.08 -3.03 24.36
N LYS A 319 -9.83 -3.94 23.73
CA LYS A 319 -9.35 -4.66 22.54
C LYS A 319 -9.07 -3.73 21.37
N ASP A 320 -9.93 -2.74 21.12
CA ASP A 320 -9.73 -1.78 20.02
C ASP A 320 -8.50 -0.91 20.28
N VAL A 321 -8.26 -0.55 21.55
CA VAL A 321 -7.07 0.18 22.00
C VAL A 321 -5.81 -0.64 21.71
N ILE A 322 -5.81 -1.93 22.11
CA ILE A 322 -4.70 -2.84 21.85
C ILE A 322 -4.47 -2.99 20.34
N ASP A 323 -5.49 -3.34 19.56
CA ASP A 323 -5.37 -3.58 18.13
C ASP A 323 -4.93 -2.33 17.35
N TYR A 324 -5.38 -1.14 17.76
CA TYR A 324 -4.96 0.12 17.13
C TYR A 324 -3.51 0.46 17.47
N PHE A 325 -3.16 0.51 18.76
CA PHE A 325 -1.85 1.00 19.22
C PHE A 325 -0.73 -0.05 19.13
N ALA A 326 -1.07 -1.32 18.91
CA ALA A 326 -0.13 -2.40 18.59
C ALA A 326 -0.08 -2.76 17.09
N PHE A 327 -0.83 -2.10 16.20
CA PHE A 327 -0.75 -2.39 14.77
C PHE A 327 -1.08 -1.17 13.89
N GLN A 328 -2.33 -0.71 13.89
CA GLN A 328 -2.83 0.30 12.95
C GLN A 328 -2.07 1.63 13.02
N VAL A 329 -1.65 2.05 14.22
CA VAL A 329 -0.95 3.32 14.43
C VAL A 329 0.33 3.45 13.58
N PHE A 330 1.02 2.33 13.31
CA PHE A 330 2.32 2.32 12.63
C PHE A 330 2.24 2.60 11.13
N TYR A 331 1.10 2.30 10.49
CA TYR A 331 0.81 2.76 9.13
C TYR A 331 0.97 4.28 9.07
N TYR A 332 0.29 4.97 9.98
CA TYR A 332 0.24 6.42 9.99
C TYR A 332 1.54 7.07 10.49
N THR A 333 2.14 6.57 11.58
CA THR A 333 3.39 7.16 12.11
C THR A 333 4.59 6.86 11.21
N GLY A 334 4.65 5.67 10.61
CA GLY A 334 5.67 5.29 9.63
C GLY A 334 5.60 6.14 8.36
N ALA A 335 4.42 6.28 7.76
CA ALA A 335 4.24 7.11 6.56
C ALA A 335 4.59 8.59 6.81
N ASN A 336 4.23 9.11 7.99
CA ASN A 336 4.66 10.43 8.45
C ASN A 336 6.18 10.55 8.56
N ALA A 337 6.85 9.59 9.20
CA ALA A 337 8.30 9.60 9.39
C ALA A 337 9.04 9.54 8.04
N ILE A 338 8.56 8.71 7.12
CA ILE A 338 9.09 8.56 5.76
C ILE A 338 8.87 9.82 4.94
N TRP A 339 7.69 10.44 5.02
CA TRP A 339 7.43 11.73 4.38
C TRP A 339 8.35 12.81 4.96
N LEU A 340 8.48 12.93 6.27
CA LEU A 340 9.38 13.89 6.91
C LEU A 340 10.85 13.69 6.50
N LEU A 341 11.31 12.44 6.43
CA LEU A 341 12.64 12.10 5.89
C LEU A 341 12.78 12.62 4.46
N SER A 342 11.82 12.34 3.57
CA SER A 342 11.86 12.83 2.17
C SER A 342 11.89 14.36 2.09
N GLN A 343 11.10 15.05 2.91
CA GLN A 343 11.08 16.52 2.98
C GLN A 343 12.38 17.12 3.56
N THR A 344 13.17 16.37 4.32
CA THR A 344 14.53 16.78 4.74
C THR A 344 15.62 16.50 3.70
N GLY A 345 15.27 15.92 2.55
CA GLY A 345 16.24 15.50 1.53
C GLY A 345 16.99 14.22 1.89
N TYR A 346 16.46 13.39 2.80
CA TYR A 346 16.97 12.04 3.03
C TYR A 346 16.64 11.14 1.84
N ASP A 347 17.61 10.34 1.41
CA ASP A 347 17.41 9.35 0.35
C ASP A 347 16.63 8.14 0.87
N LEU A 348 15.33 8.10 0.57
CA LEU A 348 14.43 7.01 0.96
C LEU A 348 14.92 5.63 0.51
N LYS A 349 15.73 5.54 -0.56
CA LYS A 349 16.28 4.27 -1.04
C LYS A 349 17.13 3.56 0.01
N GLN A 350 17.71 4.29 0.97
CA GLN A 350 18.45 3.70 2.09
C GLN A 350 17.58 2.82 2.99
N LEU A 351 16.26 3.07 3.06
CA LEU A 351 15.31 2.26 3.84
C LEU A 351 15.20 0.82 3.30
N GLU A 352 15.42 0.60 1.98
CA GLU A 352 15.55 -0.73 1.37
C GLU A 352 16.69 -1.56 1.99
N GLY A 353 17.63 -0.93 2.70
CA GLY A 353 18.65 -1.60 3.50
C GLY A 353 18.13 -2.34 4.74
N GLY A 354 16.83 -2.30 5.03
CA GLY A 354 16.24 -2.79 6.29
C GLY A 354 16.40 -1.78 7.43
N ILE A 355 16.61 -0.51 7.09
CA ILE A 355 16.78 0.60 8.03
C ILE A 355 15.39 1.13 8.38
N TYR A 356 15.02 1.08 9.67
CA TYR A 356 13.74 1.63 10.11
C TYR A 356 13.74 3.17 10.05
N PRO A 357 12.58 3.83 9.86
CA PRO A 357 12.49 5.29 9.82
C PRO A 357 13.08 5.98 11.05
N TYR A 358 12.98 5.36 12.23
CA TYR A 358 13.67 5.79 13.46
C TYR A 358 15.19 5.80 13.34
N ASP A 359 15.81 4.73 12.83
CA ASP A 359 17.27 4.62 12.70
C ASP A 359 17.80 5.55 11.60
N ALA A 360 17.03 5.74 10.53
CA ALA A 360 17.30 6.75 9.50
C ALA A 360 17.26 8.17 10.10
N ALA A 361 16.21 8.51 10.85
CA ALA A 361 16.08 9.80 11.54
C ALA A 361 17.25 10.02 12.52
N LYS A 362 17.62 9.00 13.30
CA LYS A 362 18.77 9.04 14.21
C LYS A 362 20.08 9.36 13.48
N GLY A 363 20.38 8.60 12.42
CA GLY A 363 21.60 8.74 11.62
C GLY A 363 21.67 10.06 10.85
N TYR A 364 20.53 10.61 10.43
CA TYR A 364 20.43 11.90 9.73
C TYR A 364 20.52 13.09 10.70
N LEU A 365 19.78 13.07 11.81
CA LEU A 365 19.69 14.19 12.74
C LEU A 365 20.94 14.36 13.61
N LYS A 366 21.55 13.24 14.04
CA LYS A 366 22.76 13.20 14.90
C LYS A 366 22.64 14.10 16.15
N MET A 367 21.47 14.12 16.78
CA MET A 367 21.25 14.86 18.02
C MET A 367 22.16 14.34 19.13
N SER A 368 22.66 15.26 19.97
CA SER A 368 23.32 14.91 21.22
C SER A 368 22.30 14.53 22.30
N GLU A 369 22.70 13.72 23.28
CA GLU A 369 21.83 13.30 24.40
C GLU A 369 21.20 14.50 25.14
N VAL A 370 21.94 15.61 25.26
CA VAL A 370 21.46 16.85 25.88
C VAL A 370 20.35 17.49 25.04
N GLU A 371 20.46 17.52 23.71
CA GLU A 371 19.39 18.01 22.83
C GLU A 371 18.15 17.11 22.85
N GLU A 372 18.33 15.80 22.95
CA GLU A 372 17.23 14.84 23.10
C GLU A 372 16.47 15.08 24.40
N MET A 373 17.19 15.16 25.51
CA MET A 373 16.63 15.39 26.85
C MET A 373 15.90 16.74 26.92
N ASN A 374 16.51 17.81 26.41
CA ASN A 374 15.91 19.14 26.44
C ASN A 374 14.62 19.22 25.59
N LEU A 375 14.63 18.67 24.36
CA LEU A 375 13.44 18.68 23.51
C LEU A 375 12.32 17.81 24.10
N LEU A 376 12.65 16.63 24.65
CA LEU A 376 11.66 15.79 25.32
C LEU A 376 11.07 16.47 26.57
N ALA A 377 11.90 17.19 27.34
CA ALA A 377 11.44 17.92 28.52
C ALA A 377 10.52 19.10 28.15
N GLU A 378 10.84 19.85 27.09
CA GLU A 378 9.96 20.88 26.51
C GLU A 378 8.61 20.27 26.09
N MET A 379 8.63 19.15 25.36
CA MET A 379 7.42 18.46 24.92
C MET A 379 6.58 17.95 26.09
N LYS A 380 7.20 17.39 27.14
CA LYS A 380 6.48 16.93 28.36
C LYS A 380 5.98 18.07 29.27
N GLN A 381 6.39 19.32 29.03
CA GLN A 381 5.81 20.50 29.70
C GLN A 381 4.62 21.11 28.92
N SER A 382 4.30 20.57 27.75
CA SER A 382 3.24 21.11 26.88
C SER A 382 1.82 20.66 27.28
N THR A 383 0.83 21.43 26.85
CA THR A 383 -0.60 21.06 26.96
C THR A 383 -0.89 19.73 26.25
N GLN A 384 -0.22 19.47 25.12
CA GLN A 384 -0.34 18.23 24.35
C GLN A 384 0.02 17.00 25.20
N TRP A 385 1.11 17.06 25.97
CA TRP A 385 1.47 15.95 26.87
C TRP A 385 0.40 15.72 27.96
N THR A 386 -0.13 16.79 28.54
CA THR A 386 -1.22 16.69 29.54
C THR A 386 -2.49 16.07 28.94
N GLN A 387 -2.83 16.43 27.70
CA GLN A 387 -3.96 15.85 26.97
C GLN A 387 -3.71 14.38 26.61
N ALA A 388 -2.49 14.03 26.19
CA ALA A 388 -2.11 12.66 25.88
C ALA A 388 -2.20 11.74 27.12
N GLN A 389 -1.72 12.21 28.28
CA GLN A 389 -1.87 11.49 29.55
C GLN A 389 -3.34 11.30 29.95
N ALA A 390 -4.16 12.35 29.81
CA ALA A 390 -5.59 12.28 30.10
C ALA A 390 -6.35 11.36 29.12
N ALA A 391 -5.92 11.26 27.87
CA ALA A 391 -6.48 10.32 26.89
C ALA A 391 -6.04 8.87 27.15
N ALA A 392 -4.74 8.63 27.40
CA ALA A 392 -4.22 7.31 27.75
C ALA A 392 -4.92 6.69 28.96
N LEU A 393 -5.17 7.48 30.01
CA LEU A 393 -5.90 7.05 31.19
C LEU A 393 -7.36 6.65 30.89
N ARG A 394 -8.05 7.35 29.98
CA ARG A 394 -9.40 6.94 29.55
C ARG A 394 -9.36 5.68 28.70
N TYR A 395 -8.40 5.57 27.78
CA TYR A 395 -8.36 4.47 26.82
C TYR A 395 -8.05 3.15 27.52
N ASN A 396 -7.17 3.16 28.54
CA ASN A 396 -6.93 2.02 29.41
C ASN A 396 -8.06 1.74 30.44
N SER A 397 -9.24 2.35 30.28
CA SER A 397 -10.44 2.11 31.08
C SER A 397 -11.68 1.71 30.26
N LEU A 398 -11.52 1.48 28.95
CA LEU A 398 -12.55 0.99 28.02
C LEU A 398 -12.72 -0.54 28.10
#